data_AF-A0A845PTU0-F1
#
_entry.id   AF-A0A845PTU0-F1
#
_cell.length_a   1.000
_cell.length_b   1.000
_cell.length_c   1.000
_cell.angle_alpha   90.00
_cell.angle_beta   90.00
_cell.angle_gamma   90.00
#
_symmetry.space_group_name_H-M   'P 1'
#
loop_
_entity.id
_entity.type
_entity.pdbx_description
1 polymer ?
#
loop_
_entity_poly.entity_id
_entity_poly.type
_entity_poly.pdbx_seq_one_letter_code
_entity_poly.pdbx_strand_id
1 'polypeptide(L)'
;MKKNLTIMIGVFLLWSCASRVPRSHILNTNDIKELEAYIKKYPKDKDILFLKQKYLALKVAAQPKVAAEVPMPKVQTFIDEEAEEFAKLMEHDRRVHNDKTVKILNQIFNNDISDTNAILLVHNTSDCNMILRIQGEKFYNLAIPAHGENSLVLKQGEYDLKGSMCGVIYNSRKVIKKNLSLGLGVQ
;
A
#
# COMPACT_ATOMS: atom_id res chain seq x y z
N MET A 1 -68.83 6.01 45.58
CA MET A 1 -69.04 4.55 45.58
C MET A 1 -68.35 3.96 44.35
N LYS A 2 -67.75 2.78 44.55
CA LYS A 2 -66.93 1.96 43.64
C LYS A 2 -67.53 1.76 42.25
N LYS A 3 -66.66 1.67 41.22
CA LYS A 3 -66.56 0.45 40.39
C LYS A 3 -65.22 0.40 39.64
N ASN A 4 -64.52 -0.71 39.88
CA ASN A 4 -63.29 -1.18 39.25
C ASN A 4 -63.56 -1.71 37.83
N LEU A 5 -62.48 -2.23 37.20
CA LEU A 5 -62.37 -3.13 36.02
C LEU A 5 -61.77 -2.37 34.82
N THR A 6 -60.59 -2.68 34.25
CA THR A 6 -60.09 -4.00 33.81
C THR A 6 -58.57 -3.95 33.50
N ILE A 7 -57.96 -5.14 33.52
CA ILE A 7 -56.56 -5.52 33.27
C ILE A 7 -56.13 -5.32 31.80
N MET A 8 -54.86 -4.94 31.55
CA MET A 8 -54.15 -5.33 30.31
C MET A 8 -52.65 -5.55 30.56
N ILE A 9 -52.27 -6.83 30.49
CA ILE A 9 -50.92 -7.36 30.35
C ILE A 9 -50.46 -7.06 28.92
N GLY A 10 -49.23 -6.59 28.73
CA GLY A 10 -48.71 -6.32 27.39
C GLY A 10 -47.23 -6.03 27.36
N VAL A 11 -46.41 -6.99 27.79
CA VAL A 11 -45.00 -7.07 27.39
C VAL A 11 -44.97 -7.19 25.87
N PHE A 12 -44.49 -6.16 25.17
CA PHE A 12 -43.83 -6.32 23.90
C PHE A 12 -42.73 -5.28 23.81
N LEU A 13 -41.55 -5.67 24.30
CA LEU A 13 -40.28 -5.09 23.90
C LEU A 13 -40.27 -5.13 22.37
N LEU A 14 -40.48 -3.98 21.73
CA LEU A 14 -40.18 -3.80 20.31
C LEU A 14 -38.67 -3.85 20.17
N TRP A 15 -38.17 -5.09 20.12
CA TRP A 15 -36.88 -5.43 19.58
C TRP A 15 -36.97 -5.11 18.09
N SER A 16 -36.65 -3.87 17.74
CA SER A 16 -36.44 -3.47 16.35
C SER A 16 -35.28 -4.30 15.81
N CYS A 17 -35.61 -5.43 15.19
CA CYS A 17 -34.71 -6.11 14.27
C CYS A 17 -34.47 -5.15 13.11
N ALA A 18 -33.41 -4.35 13.22
CA ALA A 18 -32.83 -3.72 12.05
C ALA A 18 -32.34 -4.87 11.17
N SER A 19 -33.08 -5.17 10.10
CA SER A 19 -32.73 -6.16 9.08
C SER A 19 -31.26 -5.96 8.70
N ARG A 20 -30.41 -6.90 9.11
CA ARG A 20 -28.98 -6.86 8.75
C ARG A 20 -28.88 -7.34 7.32
N VAL A 21 -28.66 -6.43 6.38
CA VAL A 21 -28.34 -6.81 5.00
C VAL A 21 -27.08 -7.69 5.05
N PRO A 22 -27.12 -8.91 4.50
CA PRO A 22 -25.99 -9.81 4.58
C PRO A 22 -24.79 -9.21 3.87
N ARG A 23 -23.62 -9.25 4.51
CA ARG A 23 -22.36 -8.68 4.00
C ARG A 23 -22.05 -9.10 2.56
N SER A 24 -22.34 -10.35 2.21
CA SER A 24 -22.16 -10.89 0.86
C SER A 24 -23.02 -10.20 -0.19
N HIS A 25 -24.22 -9.74 0.16
CA HIS A 25 -25.10 -8.99 -0.73
C HIS A 25 -24.49 -7.64 -1.10
N ILE A 26 -23.94 -6.92 -0.10
CA ILE A 26 -23.35 -5.60 -0.32
C ILE A 26 -22.04 -5.66 -1.13
N LEU A 27 -21.24 -6.72 -0.98
CA LEU A 27 -20.03 -6.89 -1.80
C LEU A 27 -20.37 -7.07 -3.29
N ASN A 28 -21.53 -7.66 -3.58
CA ASN A 28 -21.94 -8.03 -4.93
C ASN A 28 -22.99 -7.09 -5.55
N THR A 29 -23.67 -6.25 -4.77
CA THR A 29 -24.70 -5.31 -5.28
C THR A 29 -24.14 -4.31 -6.29
N ASN A 30 -24.92 -4.00 -7.32
CA ASN A 30 -24.65 -2.93 -8.29
C ASN A 30 -25.56 -1.71 -8.07
N ASP A 31 -26.38 -1.74 -7.00
CA ASP A 31 -27.22 -0.60 -6.63
C ASP A 31 -26.37 0.49 -5.94
N ILE A 32 -26.22 1.61 -6.64
CA ILE A 32 -25.44 2.76 -6.19
C ILE A 32 -26.00 3.34 -4.88
N LYS A 33 -27.33 3.40 -4.71
CA LYS A 33 -27.98 3.99 -3.53
C LYS A 33 -27.83 3.08 -2.32
N GLU A 34 -27.97 1.78 -2.53
CA GLU A 34 -27.78 0.78 -1.46
C GLU A 34 -26.32 0.80 -0.96
N LEU A 35 -25.37 0.83 -1.89
CA LEU A 35 -23.94 0.87 -1.59
C LEU A 35 -23.54 2.17 -0.87
N GLU A 36 -24.08 3.33 -1.28
CA GLU A 36 -23.87 4.62 -0.60
C GLU A 36 -24.41 4.60 0.84
N ALA A 37 -25.63 4.11 1.03
CA ALA A 37 -26.26 4.03 2.34
C ALA A 37 -25.46 3.11 3.29
N TYR A 38 -24.93 1.99 2.78
CA TYR A 38 -24.08 1.10 3.56
C TYR A 38 -22.75 1.75 3.97
N ILE A 39 -22.05 2.38 3.02
CA ILE A 39 -20.77 3.07 3.27
C ILE A 39 -20.93 4.16 4.35
N LYS A 40 -22.05 4.92 4.31
CA LYS A 40 -22.35 5.96 5.30
C LYS A 40 -22.62 5.37 6.69
N LYS A 41 -23.27 4.21 6.75
CA LYS A 41 -23.67 3.54 8.00
C LYS A 41 -22.51 2.78 8.67
N TYR A 42 -21.57 2.24 7.89
CA TYR A 42 -20.48 1.39 8.38
C TYR A 42 -19.08 1.89 7.94
N PRO A 43 -18.62 3.06 8.41
CA PRO A 43 -17.37 3.67 7.95
C PRO A 43 -16.09 2.92 8.36
N LYS A 44 -16.18 1.94 9.29
CA LYS A 44 -15.05 1.13 9.79
C LYS A 44 -15.13 -0.35 9.34
N ASP A 45 -15.95 -0.65 8.33
CA ASP A 45 -16.02 -2.00 7.78
C ASP A 45 -14.65 -2.42 7.19
N LYS A 46 -14.21 -3.68 7.39
CA LYS A 46 -12.92 -4.16 6.88
C LYS A 46 -12.76 -4.02 5.35
N ASP A 47 -13.86 -4.02 4.59
CA ASP A 47 -13.85 -3.91 3.14
C ASP A 47 -14.27 -2.50 2.66
N ILE A 48 -14.29 -1.50 3.56
CA ILE A 48 -14.77 -0.14 3.25
C ILE A 48 -14.01 0.53 2.10
N LEU A 49 -12.74 0.20 1.90
CA LEU A 49 -11.91 0.69 0.79
C LEU A 49 -12.43 0.14 -0.54
N PHE A 50 -12.65 -1.17 -0.63
CA PHE A 50 -13.20 -1.83 -1.80
C PHE A 50 -14.61 -1.31 -2.13
N LEU A 51 -15.48 -1.21 -1.11
CA LEU A 51 -16.85 -0.70 -1.29
C LEU A 51 -16.87 0.74 -1.81
N LYS A 52 -15.98 1.61 -1.33
CA LYS A 52 -15.82 2.98 -1.83
C LYS A 52 -15.32 3.02 -3.28
N GLN A 53 -14.34 2.18 -3.63
CA GLN A 53 -13.85 2.07 -5.00
C GLN A 53 -14.95 1.60 -5.96
N LYS A 54 -15.73 0.58 -5.57
CA LYS A 54 -16.87 0.07 -6.33
C LYS A 54 -17.96 1.13 -6.54
N TYR A 55 -18.32 1.88 -5.49
CA TYR A 55 -19.28 2.98 -5.57
C TYR A 55 -18.87 4.06 -6.58
N LEU A 56 -17.59 4.43 -6.57
CA LEU A 56 -17.05 5.42 -7.51
C LEU A 56 -17.08 4.91 -8.96
N ALA A 57 -16.68 3.66 -9.20
CA ALA A 57 -16.73 3.05 -10.53
C ALA A 57 -18.15 3.01 -11.11
N LEU A 58 -19.13 2.61 -10.29
CA LEU A 58 -20.54 2.57 -10.70
C LEU A 58 -21.11 3.97 -10.99
N LYS A 59 -20.72 4.98 -10.19
CA LYS A 59 -21.15 6.37 -10.41
C LYS A 59 -20.57 6.98 -11.70
N VAL A 60 -19.30 6.69 -11.99
CA VAL A 60 -18.63 7.13 -13.23
C VAL A 60 -19.25 6.45 -14.46
N ALA A 61 -19.52 5.14 -14.38
CA ALA A 61 -20.19 4.39 -15.44
C ALA A 61 -21.62 4.89 -15.70
N ALA A 62 -22.34 5.31 -14.66
CA ALA A 62 -23.70 5.85 -14.78
C ALA A 62 -23.75 7.28 -15.32
N GLN A 63 -22.66 8.05 -15.23
CA GLN A 63 -22.61 9.47 -15.63
C GLN A 63 -21.28 9.81 -16.32
N PRO A 64 -21.15 9.62 -17.65
CA PRO A 64 -19.90 9.85 -18.37
C PRO A 64 -19.42 11.31 -18.38
N LYS A 65 -20.30 12.28 -18.08
CA LYS A 65 -19.96 13.71 -17.98
C LYS A 65 -19.25 14.10 -16.67
N VAL A 66 -19.19 13.20 -15.68
CA VAL A 66 -18.54 13.41 -14.38
C VAL A 66 -17.09 12.90 -14.38
N ALA A 67 -16.64 12.24 -15.47
CA ALA A 67 -15.27 11.78 -15.64
C ALA A 67 -14.23 12.92 -15.75
N ALA A 68 -14.67 14.16 -16.02
CA ALA A 68 -13.78 15.31 -16.20
C ALA A 68 -13.56 16.15 -14.91
N GLU A 69 -14.36 15.99 -13.86
CA GLU A 69 -14.32 16.88 -12.67
C GLU A 69 -14.23 16.16 -11.31
N VAL A 70 -14.06 14.82 -11.27
CA VAL A 70 -13.84 14.12 -10.00
C VAL A 70 -12.34 13.94 -9.75
N PRO A 71 -11.75 14.56 -8.71
CA PRO A 71 -10.43 14.18 -8.26
C PRO A 71 -10.50 12.73 -7.77
N MET A 72 -9.68 11.87 -8.37
CA MET A 72 -9.45 10.49 -7.94
C MET A 72 -9.12 10.48 -6.44
N PRO A 73 -9.97 9.95 -5.54
CA PRO A 73 -9.78 10.19 -4.12
C PRO A 73 -8.78 9.18 -3.55
N LYS A 74 -7.58 9.68 -3.21
CA LYS A 74 -6.50 9.02 -2.45
C LYS A 74 -5.71 7.90 -3.15
N VAL A 75 -5.64 7.88 -4.48
CA VAL A 75 -4.55 7.16 -5.19
C VAL A 75 -3.57 8.19 -5.75
N GLN A 76 -4.09 9.31 -6.25
CA GLN A 76 -3.28 10.42 -6.73
C GLN A 76 -2.35 10.98 -5.64
N THR A 77 -2.82 11.21 -4.40
CA THR A 77 -1.97 11.74 -3.33
C THR A 77 -0.82 10.81 -2.94
N PHE A 78 -1.04 9.48 -2.87
CA PHE A 78 0.04 8.53 -2.56
C PHE A 78 1.01 8.37 -3.73
N ILE A 79 0.51 8.41 -4.98
CA ILE A 79 1.37 8.38 -6.18
C ILE A 79 2.19 9.67 -6.27
N ASP A 80 1.59 10.83 -6.01
CA ASP A 80 2.26 12.13 -6.03
C ASP A 80 3.29 12.23 -4.90
N GLU A 81 2.94 11.79 -3.69
CA GLU A 81 3.86 11.73 -2.54
C GLU A 81 5.02 10.75 -2.79
N GLU A 82 4.76 9.56 -3.35
CA GLU A 82 5.80 8.59 -3.69
C GLU A 82 6.67 9.07 -4.87
N ALA A 83 6.09 9.78 -5.83
CA ALA A 83 6.84 10.42 -6.92
C ALA A 83 7.73 11.57 -6.41
N GLU A 84 7.25 12.38 -5.47
CA GLU A 84 8.05 13.43 -4.83
C GLU A 84 9.17 12.82 -3.98
N GLU A 85 8.87 11.77 -3.19
CA GLU A 85 9.88 11.03 -2.42
C GLU A 85 10.94 10.44 -3.36
N PHE A 86 10.52 9.83 -4.46
CA PHE A 86 11.42 9.28 -5.47
C PHE A 86 12.35 10.35 -6.03
N ALA A 87 11.81 11.51 -6.42
CA ALA A 87 12.60 12.62 -6.94
C ALA A 87 13.65 13.11 -5.91
N LYS A 88 13.25 13.24 -4.63
CA LYS A 88 14.17 13.62 -3.54
C LYS A 88 15.27 12.59 -3.33
N LEU A 89 14.93 11.30 -3.34
CA LEU A 89 15.89 10.22 -3.18
C LEU A 89 16.87 10.15 -4.36
N MET A 90 16.40 10.32 -5.59
CA MET A 90 17.25 10.35 -6.79
C MET A 90 18.21 11.55 -6.76
N GLU A 91 17.73 12.72 -6.35
CA GLU A 91 18.55 13.92 -6.23
C GLU A 91 19.58 13.78 -5.10
N HIS A 92 19.19 13.22 -3.94
CA HIS A 92 20.15 12.85 -2.90
C HIS A 92 21.22 11.88 -3.43
N ASP A 93 20.82 10.81 -4.11
CA ASP A 93 21.72 9.80 -4.68
C ASP A 93 22.69 10.39 -5.71
N ARG A 94 22.25 11.34 -6.53
CA ARG A 94 23.14 12.10 -7.44
C ARG A 94 24.20 12.87 -6.67
N ARG A 95 23.83 13.55 -5.57
CA ARG A 95 24.79 14.31 -4.77
C ARG A 95 25.81 13.43 -4.06
N VAL A 96 25.40 12.26 -3.58
CA VAL A 96 26.28 11.33 -2.85
C VAL A 96 26.88 10.24 -3.74
N HIS A 97 26.76 10.35 -5.06
CA HIS A 97 27.15 9.31 -6.01
C HIS A 97 28.62 8.88 -5.88
N ASN A 98 29.53 9.85 -5.71
CA ASN A 98 30.96 9.57 -5.57
C ASN A 98 31.26 8.80 -4.28
N ASP A 99 30.74 9.26 -3.14
CA ASP A 99 30.93 8.60 -1.84
C ASP A 99 30.36 7.19 -1.84
N LYS A 100 29.20 7.02 -2.48
CA LYS A 100 28.55 5.72 -2.66
C LYS A 100 29.41 4.79 -3.50
N THR A 101 29.96 5.29 -4.61
CA THR A 101 30.86 4.53 -5.48
C THR A 101 32.12 4.10 -4.76
N VAL A 102 32.75 5.00 -3.99
CA VAL A 102 33.93 4.66 -3.16
C VAL A 102 33.60 3.56 -2.15
N LYS A 103 32.46 3.63 -1.46
CA LYS A 103 32.03 2.58 -0.53
C LYS A 103 31.85 1.23 -1.22
N ILE A 104 31.25 1.22 -2.40
CA ILE A 104 31.05 -0.01 -3.18
C ILE A 104 32.38 -0.59 -3.63
N LEU A 105 33.27 0.22 -4.20
CA LEU A 105 34.58 -0.25 -4.66
C LEU A 105 35.41 -0.80 -3.49
N ASN A 106 35.45 -0.08 -2.37
CA ASN A 106 36.09 -0.56 -1.15
C ASN A 106 35.51 -1.90 -0.71
N GLN A 107 34.19 -2.07 -0.79
CA GLN A 107 33.55 -3.34 -0.44
C GLN A 107 33.83 -4.48 -1.44
N ILE A 108 33.96 -4.19 -2.74
CA ILE A 108 34.30 -5.19 -3.76
C ILE A 108 35.73 -5.70 -3.56
N PHE A 109 36.66 -4.80 -3.26
CA PHE A 109 38.08 -5.12 -3.09
C PHE A 109 38.47 -5.44 -1.65
N ASN A 110 37.52 -5.44 -0.72
CA ASN A 110 37.78 -5.81 0.66
C ASN A 110 38.03 -7.32 0.77
N ASN A 111 39.20 -7.69 1.26
CA ASN A 111 39.59 -9.08 1.50
C ASN A 111 39.56 -9.46 3.00
N ASP A 112 39.08 -8.57 3.86
CA ASP A 112 38.95 -8.83 5.29
C ASP A 112 37.81 -9.82 5.57
N ILE A 113 38.17 -10.99 6.09
CA ILE A 113 37.23 -12.07 6.43
C ILE A 113 36.32 -11.69 7.61
N SER A 114 36.73 -10.72 8.43
CA SER A 114 35.93 -10.21 9.55
C SER A 114 34.89 -9.17 9.14
N ASP A 115 34.93 -8.70 7.89
CA ASP A 115 33.97 -7.73 7.39
C ASP A 115 32.57 -8.31 7.30
N THR A 116 31.63 -7.63 7.95
CA THR A 116 30.23 -8.01 8.01
C THR A 116 29.37 -7.16 7.08
N ASN A 117 29.97 -6.41 6.15
CA ASN A 117 29.22 -5.68 5.13
C ASN A 117 28.96 -6.54 3.89
N ALA A 118 27.94 -6.15 3.12
CA ALA A 118 27.55 -6.77 1.87
C ALA A 118 26.96 -5.71 0.93
N ILE A 119 27.17 -5.90 -0.37
CA ILE A 119 26.57 -5.09 -1.43
C ILE A 119 25.23 -5.70 -1.80
N LEU A 120 24.17 -4.90 -1.75
CA LEU A 120 22.89 -5.21 -2.38
C LEU A 120 22.79 -4.41 -3.68
N LEU A 121 22.78 -5.10 -4.82
CA LEU A 121 22.46 -4.54 -6.12
C LEU A 121 21.02 -4.91 -6.47
N VAL A 122 20.21 -3.93 -6.85
CA VAL A 122 18.82 -4.15 -7.25
C VAL A 122 18.62 -3.62 -8.66
N HIS A 123 18.14 -4.48 -9.54
CA HIS A 123 17.79 -4.16 -10.91
C HIS A 123 16.28 -4.15 -11.06
N ASN A 124 15.74 -3.05 -11.58
CA ASN A 124 14.33 -2.90 -11.89
C ASN A 124 14.13 -3.18 -13.39
N THR A 125 13.50 -4.30 -13.68
CA THR A 125 13.18 -4.73 -15.06
C THR A 125 11.84 -4.22 -15.55
N SER A 126 11.08 -3.50 -14.70
CA SER A 126 9.76 -2.96 -15.06
C SER A 126 9.83 -1.59 -15.73
N ASP A 127 8.69 -1.19 -16.31
CA ASP A 127 8.46 0.12 -16.93
C ASP A 127 8.17 1.23 -15.90
N CYS A 128 8.13 0.93 -14.59
CA CYS A 128 7.78 1.88 -13.54
C CYS A 128 8.96 2.17 -12.62
N ASN A 129 9.10 3.42 -12.19
CA ASN A 129 9.98 3.77 -11.08
C ASN A 129 9.50 3.10 -9.78
N MET A 130 10.43 2.76 -8.89
CA MET A 130 10.07 2.20 -7.60
C MET A 130 10.98 2.69 -6.47
N ILE A 131 10.45 2.68 -5.25
CA ILE A 131 11.24 2.84 -4.02
C ILE A 131 11.23 1.49 -3.30
N LEU A 132 12.42 0.90 -3.14
CA LEU A 132 12.61 -0.27 -2.31
C LEU A 132 12.97 0.16 -0.90
N ARG A 133 12.09 -0.14 0.05
CA ARG A 133 12.23 0.08 1.48
C ARG A 133 12.80 -1.18 2.12
N ILE A 134 13.97 -1.05 2.73
CA ILE A 134 14.77 -2.16 3.27
C ILE A 134 14.82 -1.99 4.78
N GLN A 135 14.15 -2.88 5.51
CA GLN A 135 13.99 -2.84 6.96
C GLN A 135 14.83 -3.93 7.62
N GLY A 136 15.87 -3.56 8.36
CA GLY A 136 16.65 -4.46 9.22
C GLY A 136 17.05 -3.74 10.51
N GLU A 137 18.31 -3.90 10.95
CA GLU A 137 18.88 -3.09 12.04
C GLU A 137 18.81 -1.58 11.72
N LYS A 138 19.03 -1.25 10.44
CA LYS A 138 18.88 0.10 9.87
C LYS A 138 17.82 0.10 8.79
N PHE A 139 17.25 1.28 8.55
CA PHE A 139 16.28 1.51 7.49
C PHE A 139 16.93 2.20 6.31
N TYR A 140 16.66 1.69 5.10
CA TYR A 140 17.15 2.25 3.86
C TYR A 140 16.01 2.42 2.86
N ASN A 141 16.00 3.54 2.14
CA ASN A 141 15.13 3.77 0.99
C ASN A 141 16.01 3.85 -0.25
N LEU A 142 15.78 2.93 -1.19
CA LEU A 142 16.52 2.86 -2.44
C LEU A 142 15.57 3.19 -3.59
N ALA A 143 15.75 4.37 -4.20
CA ALA A 143 15.03 4.73 -5.41
C ALA A 143 15.68 4.04 -6.62
N ILE A 144 14.87 3.33 -7.42
CA ILE A 144 15.34 2.57 -8.58
C ILE A 144 14.50 2.99 -9.79
N PRO A 145 15.09 3.64 -10.81
CA PRO A 145 14.34 4.05 -11.98
C PRO A 145 13.88 2.84 -12.81
N ALA A 146 12.86 3.04 -13.64
CA ALA A 146 12.41 2.06 -14.64
C ALA A 146 13.59 1.60 -15.51
N HIS A 147 13.69 0.29 -15.78
CA HIS A 147 14.81 -0.35 -16.48
C HIS A 147 16.21 -0.02 -15.94
N GLY A 148 16.29 0.50 -14.73
CA GLY A 148 17.53 0.94 -14.11
C GLY A 148 17.97 0.04 -12.98
N GLU A 149 19.04 0.45 -12.33
CA GLU A 149 19.58 -0.23 -11.17
C GLU A 149 20.02 0.77 -10.11
N ASN A 150 20.05 0.29 -8.88
CA ASN A 150 20.69 1.01 -7.80
C ASN A 150 21.26 0.02 -6.79
N SER A 151 22.23 0.46 -5.99
CA SER A 151 22.90 -0.40 -5.02
C SER A 151 23.09 0.29 -3.68
N LEU A 152 23.39 -0.48 -2.64
CA LEU A 152 23.92 0.06 -1.39
C LEU A 152 24.81 -0.98 -0.69
N VAL A 153 25.65 -0.48 0.20
CA VAL A 153 26.40 -1.31 1.16
C VAL A 153 25.63 -1.31 2.49
N LEU A 154 25.36 -2.51 3.00
CA LEU A 154 24.63 -2.75 4.25
C LEU A 154 25.31 -3.87 5.04
N LYS A 155 25.00 -3.99 6.33
CA LYS A 155 25.50 -5.11 7.14
C LYS A 155 24.80 -6.41 6.76
N GLN A 156 25.49 -7.53 6.87
CA GLN A 156 24.90 -8.86 6.77
C GLN A 156 23.81 -9.02 7.84
N GLY A 157 22.70 -9.67 7.49
CA GLY A 157 21.56 -9.81 8.39
C GLY A 157 20.27 -10.18 7.68
N GLU A 158 19.18 -10.18 8.45
CA GLU A 158 17.83 -10.39 7.93
C GLU A 158 17.15 -9.05 7.65
N TYR A 159 16.50 -8.96 6.49
CA TYR A 159 15.86 -7.75 6.01
C TYR A 159 14.47 -8.05 5.47
N ASP A 160 13.51 -7.21 5.84
CA ASP A 160 12.20 -7.13 5.21
C ASP A 160 12.27 -6.09 4.08
N LEU A 161 12.10 -6.56 2.85
CA LEU A 161 12.12 -5.75 1.62
C LEU A 161 10.69 -5.45 1.20
N LYS A 162 10.35 -4.18 1.04
CA LYS A 162 9.01 -3.73 0.62
C LYS A 162 9.13 -2.68 -0.47
N GLY A 163 8.32 -2.76 -1.52
CA GLY A 163 8.28 -1.76 -2.57
C GLY A 163 6.96 -1.78 -3.31
N SER A 164 6.65 -0.67 -3.99
CA SER A 164 5.53 -0.58 -4.92
C SER A 164 6.10 -0.42 -6.32
N MET A 165 5.62 -1.24 -7.26
CA MET A 165 6.05 -1.23 -8.66
C MET A 165 4.82 -1.42 -9.54
N CYS A 166 4.51 -0.42 -10.38
CA CYS A 166 3.31 -0.41 -11.23
C CYS A 166 2.00 -0.70 -10.48
N GLY A 167 1.87 -0.25 -9.23
CA GLY A 167 0.69 -0.49 -8.39
C GLY A 167 0.63 -1.87 -7.71
N VAL A 168 1.63 -2.74 -7.94
CA VAL A 168 1.78 -4.02 -7.26
C VAL A 168 2.76 -3.87 -6.09
N ILE A 169 2.38 -4.40 -4.93
CA ILE A 169 3.23 -4.38 -3.74
C ILE A 169 4.14 -5.60 -3.74
N TYR A 170 5.45 -5.36 -3.78
CA TYR A 170 6.47 -6.34 -3.46
C TYR A 170 6.72 -6.38 -1.95
N ASN A 171 6.71 -7.57 -1.36
CA ASN A 171 7.08 -7.78 0.04
C ASN A 171 7.81 -9.13 0.17
N SER A 172 9.04 -9.12 0.66
CA SER A 172 9.83 -10.34 0.88
C SER A 172 10.78 -10.16 2.05
N ARG A 173 10.88 -11.18 2.90
CA ARG A 173 12.02 -11.33 3.81
C ARG A 173 13.20 -11.94 3.08
N LYS A 174 14.41 -11.40 3.27
CA LYS A 174 15.66 -11.91 2.71
C LYS A 174 16.75 -11.93 3.77
N VAL A 175 17.56 -12.99 3.76
CA VAL A 175 18.76 -13.10 4.59
C VAL A 175 19.97 -12.79 3.72
N ILE A 176 20.63 -11.66 3.97
CA ILE A 176 21.79 -11.20 3.22
C ILE A 176 23.05 -11.60 3.98
N LYS A 177 23.74 -12.64 3.51
CA LYS A 177 25.01 -13.13 4.08
C LYS A 177 26.24 -12.77 3.25
N LYS A 178 26.02 -12.38 2.00
CA LYS A 178 27.05 -12.03 1.01
C LYS A 178 26.45 -11.04 0.01
N ASN A 179 27.31 -10.51 -0.86
CA ASN A 179 26.87 -9.66 -1.97
C ASN A 179 25.73 -10.33 -2.74
N LEU A 180 24.66 -9.59 -2.99
CA LEU A 180 23.42 -10.08 -3.57
C LEU A 180 22.99 -9.17 -4.72
N SER A 181 22.64 -9.78 -5.85
CA SER A 181 21.95 -9.10 -6.95
C SER A 181 20.50 -9.57 -7.00
N LEU A 182 19.57 -8.61 -7.04
CA LEU A 182 18.14 -8.86 -7.03
C LEU A 182 17.48 -8.19 -8.26
N GLY A 183 16.90 -9.00 -9.14
CA GLY A 183 16.02 -8.51 -10.20
C GLY A 183 14.58 -8.43 -9.72
N LEU A 184 13.95 -7.26 -9.88
CA LEU A 184 12.53 -7.03 -9.60
C LEU A 184 11.82 -6.66 -10.90
N GLY A 185 10.70 -7.30 -11.18
CA GLY A 185 9.89 -7.07 -12.38
C GLY A 185 8.44 -7.50 -12.18
N VAL A 186 7.57 -7.00 -13.05
CA VAL A 186 6.20 -7.51 -13.18
C VAL A 186 6.23 -8.51 -14.33
N GLN A 187 5.74 -9.73 -14.08
CA GLN A 187 5.73 -10.83 -15.05
C GLN A 187 4.35 -10.96 -15.67
#